data_AF-A0A9N9XAD5-F1
#
_entry.id   AF-A0A9N9XAD5-F1
#
_cell.length_a   1.000
_cell.length_b   1.000
_cell.length_c   1.000
_cell.angle_alpha   90.00
_cell.angle_beta   90.00
_cell.angle_gamma   90.00
#
_symmetry.space_group_name_H-M   'P 1'
#
loop_
_entity.id
_entity.type
_entity.pdbx_description
1 polymer ?
#
loop_
_entity_poly.entity_id
_entity_poly.type
_entity_poly.pdbx_seq_one_letter_code
_entity_poly.pdbx_strand_id
1 'polypeptide(L)'
;MNTCNKIISISTELDEAFADFKKALMTQASEFQEKDSNWVLQEIMFLNVNINKFGSISASTYIRLPIPLARKHAILNIENKDNKCFSWSVIAAVFPAAGNPTKPESYPPYDTLLNFEGIDFPMKLKDIKKFETLNNISVNVYMG
;
A
#
# COMPACT_ATOMS: atom_id res chain seq x y z
N MET A 1 -6.62 -16.11 -21.80
CA MET A 1 -7.49 -15.89 -20.63
C MET A 1 -6.82 -14.83 -19.77
N ASN A 2 -7.37 -13.61 -19.72
CA ASN A 2 -6.88 -12.54 -18.84
C ASN A 2 -7.78 -12.55 -17.61
N THR A 3 -7.30 -13.13 -16.51
CA THR A 3 -7.96 -12.97 -15.21
C THR A 3 -7.45 -11.69 -14.55
N CYS A 4 -8.35 -10.76 -14.25
CA CYS A 4 -8.01 -9.60 -13.43
C CYS A 4 -7.70 -10.06 -12.00
N ASN A 5 -6.62 -9.54 -11.42
CA ASN A 5 -6.27 -9.81 -10.02
C ASN A 5 -7.35 -9.23 -9.10
N LYS A 6 -7.80 -10.01 -8.11
CA LYS A 6 -8.72 -9.55 -7.06
C LYS A 6 -7.93 -9.38 -5.76
N ILE A 7 -7.99 -8.19 -5.16
CA ILE A 7 -7.32 -7.91 -3.88
C ILE A 7 -8.17 -8.50 -2.76
N ILE A 8 -7.57 -9.37 -1.94
CA ILE A 8 -8.19 -9.93 -0.73
C ILE A 8 -7.46 -9.34 0.48
N SER A 9 -8.22 -8.81 1.42
CA SER A 9 -7.71 -8.22 2.67
C SER A 9 -8.25 -8.98 3.88
N ILE A 10 -7.73 -8.71 5.08
CA ILE A 10 -8.22 -9.32 6.33
C ILE A 10 -9.69 -8.96 6.60
N SER A 11 -10.17 -7.82 6.10
CA SER A 11 -11.57 -7.40 6.21
C SER A 11 -12.45 -7.91 5.07
N THR A 12 -11.88 -8.67 4.12
CA THR A 12 -12.66 -9.27 3.03
C THR A 12 -13.30 -10.55 3.55
N GLU A 13 -14.63 -10.65 3.44
CA GLU A 13 -15.34 -11.91 3.69
C GLU A 13 -14.88 -12.94 2.66
N LEU A 14 -14.10 -13.92 3.12
CA LEU A 14 -13.48 -14.92 2.25
C LEU A 14 -14.52 -15.76 1.50
N ASP A 15 -15.66 -16.02 2.13
CA ASP A 15 -16.76 -16.78 1.55
C ASP A 15 -17.40 -16.05 0.36
N GLU A 16 -17.58 -14.73 0.46
CA GLU A 16 -18.08 -13.91 -0.65
C GLU A 16 -17.06 -13.86 -1.80
N ALA A 17 -15.79 -13.68 -1.49
CA ALA A 17 -14.73 -13.65 -2.49
C ALA A 17 -14.63 -14.99 -3.25
N PHE A 18 -14.80 -16.12 -2.55
CA PHE A 18 -14.83 -17.45 -3.14
C PHE A 18 -16.09 -17.68 -3.98
N ALA A 19 -17.26 -17.24 -3.50
CA ALA A 19 -18.52 -17.33 -4.23
C ALA A 19 -18.46 -16.57 -5.57
N ASP A 20 -17.91 -15.35 -5.56
CA ASP A 20 -17.70 -14.55 -6.76
C ASP A 20 -16.76 -15.24 -7.77
N PHE A 21 -15.66 -15.81 -7.27
CA PHE A 21 -14.71 -16.53 -8.12
C PHE A 21 -15.37 -17.75 -8.77
N LYS A 22 -16.12 -18.53 -7.99
CA LYS A 22 -16.89 -19.67 -8.48
C LYS A 22 -17.90 -19.23 -9.53
N LYS A 23 -18.62 -18.13 -9.30
CA LYS A 23 -19.58 -17.58 -10.26
C LYS A 23 -18.91 -17.20 -11.58
N ALA A 24 -17.77 -16.51 -11.53
CA ALA A 24 -17.03 -16.11 -12.73
C ALA A 24 -16.57 -17.32 -13.56
N LEU A 25 -16.09 -18.39 -12.90
CA LEU A 25 -15.73 -19.64 -13.57
C LEU A 25 -16.94 -20.29 -14.26
N MET A 26 -18.07 -20.36 -13.57
CA MET A 26 -19.29 -20.96 -14.13
C MET A 26 -19.86 -20.14 -15.28
N THR A 27 -19.84 -18.80 -15.20
CA THR A 27 -20.28 -17.94 -16.31
C THR A 27 -19.43 -18.17 -17.56
N GLN A 28 -18.09 -18.21 -17.42
CA GLN A 28 -17.21 -18.47 -18.56
C GLN A 28 -17.42 -19.87 -19.15
N ALA A 29 -17.69 -20.86 -18.30
CA ALA A 29 -18.03 -22.20 -18.75
C ALA A 29 -19.33 -22.22 -19.57
N SER A 30 -20.38 -21.55 -19.11
CA SER A 30 -21.67 -21.46 -19.82
C SER A 30 -21.56 -20.69 -21.14
N GLU A 31 -20.88 -19.53 -21.14
CA GLU A 31 -20.64 -18.74 -22.36
C GLU A 31 -19.84 -19.52 -23.42
N PHE A 32 -18.97 -20.44 -23.00
CA PHE A 32 -18.25 -21.31 -23.91
C PHE A 32 -19.16 -22.37 -24.56
N GLN A 33 -20.12 -22.91 -23.81
CA GLN A 33 -21.09 -23.90 -24.30
C GLN A 33 -22.11 -23.28 -25.28
N GLU A 34 -22.46 -22.01 -25.10
CA GLU A 34 -23.50 -21.33 -25.89
C GLU A 34 -23.05 -20.86 -27.29
N LYS A 35 -21.75 -20.93 -27.63
CA LYS A 35 -21.22 -20.47 -28.93
C LYS A 35 -21.41 -21.48 -30.08
N ASP A 36 -22.61 -22.04 -30.24
CA ASP A 36 -23.07 -22.84 -31.40
C ASP A 36 -22.21 -24.05 -31.81
N SER A 37 -21.36 -24.55 -30.91
CA SER A 37 -20.32 -25.52 -31.27
C SER A 37 -20.53 -26.91 -30.65
N ASN A 38 -21.68 -27.17 -29.99
CA ASN A 38 -22.03 -28.43 -29.33
C ASN A 38 -21.00 -28.92 -28.27
N TRP A 39 -20.15 -28.02 -27.75
CA TRP A 39 -19.21 -28.38 -26.69
C TRP A 39 -19.92 -28.35 -25.34
N VAL A 40 -19.83 -29.45 -24.62
CA VAL A 40 -20.25 -29.53 -23.21
C VAL A 40 -18.98 -29.64 -22.37
N LEU A 41 -18.75 -28.66 -21.50
CA LEU A 41 -17.73 -28.77 -20.45
C LEU A 41 -18.00 -30.03 -19.60
N GLN A 42 -17.15 -31.04 -19.75
CA GLN A 42 -17.27 -32.31 -19.04
C GLN A 42 -16.54 -32.27 -17.69
N GLU A 43 -15.29 -31.80 -17.66
CA GLU A 43 -14.48 -31.70 -16.45
C GLU A 43 -13.39 -30.63 -16.56
N ILE A 44 -12.99 -30.07 -15.42
CA ILE A 44 -11.81 -29.20 -15.30
C ILE A 44 -10.68 -30.06 -14.75
N MET A 45 -9.71 -30.39 -15.61
CA MET A 45 -8.58 -31.25 -15.21
C MET A 45 -7.64 -30.57 -14.21
N PHE A 46 -7.39 -29.27 -14.38
CA PHE A 46 -6.47 -28.51 -13.53
C PHE A 46 -6.93 -27.06 -13.36
N LEU A 47 -6.82 -26.54 -12.13
CA LEU A 47 -7.05 -25.14 -11.80
C LEU A 47 -5.82 -24.58 -11.08
N ASN A 48 -5.16 -23.59 -11.68
CA ASN A 48 -4.04 -22.90 -11.07
C ASN A 48 -4.52 -21.59 -10.42
N VAL A 49 -4.43 -21.52 -9.09
CA VAL A 49 -4.71 -20.31 -8.33
C VAL A 49 -3.38 -19.71 -7.88
N ASN A 50 -3.07 -18.49 -8.33
CA ASN A 50 -1.87 -17.77 -7.93
C ASN A 50 -2.24 -16.71 -6.88
N ILE A 51 -1.70 -16.88 -5.66
CA ILE A 51 -1.92 -15.95 -4.55
C ILE A 51 -0.60 -15.25 -4.28
N ASN A 52 -0.55 -13.95 -4.56
CA ASN A 52 0.59 -13.11 -4.19
C ASN A 52 0.31 -12.42 -2.86
N LYS A 53 1.09 -12.76 -1.83
CA LYS A 53 1.05 -12.05 -0.55
C LYS A 53 1.72 -10.69 -0.73
N PHE A 54 0.93 -9.63 -0.79
CA PHE A 54 1.45 -8.27 -0.75
C PHE A 54 1.53 -7.81 0.71
N GLY A 55 2.72 -7.44 1.17
CA GLY A 55 2.88 -6.78 2.46
C GLY A 55 2.29 -5.38 2.35
N SER A 56 1.33 -5.02 3.21
CA SER A 56 0.89 -3.63 3.31
C SER A 56 2.12 -2.76 3.58
N ILE A 57 2.37 -1.80 2.69
CA ILE A 57 3.35 -0.74 2.94
C ILE A 57 2.79 0.07 4.09
N SER A 58 3.25 -0.25 5.29
CA SER A 58 2.93 0.51 6.49
C SER A 58 4.03 1.52 6.69
N ALA A 59 3.66 2.80 6.79
CA ALA A 59 4.50 3.73 7.54
C ALA A 59 4.73 3.10 8.92
N SER A 60 5.90 3.26 9.52
CA SER A 60 6.15 2.72 10.86
C SER A 60 7.25 3.53 11.53
N THR A 61 8.28 2.85 11.99
CA THR A 61 9.48 3.41 12.58
C THR A 61 10.63 3.41 11.57
N TYR A 62 11.81 3.81 12.00
CA TYR A 62 13.01 3.77 11.19
C TYR A 62 13.28 2.36 10.67
N ILE A 63 13.42 2.25 9.34
CA ILE A 63 13.91 1.06 8.66
C ILE A 63 15.24 1.43 8.01
N ARG A 64 16.28 0.66 8.31
CA ARG A 64 17.60 0.90 7.74
C ARG A 64 17.55 0.74 6.22
N LEU A 65 18.05 1.75 5.51
CA LEU A 65 18.17 1.68 4.05
C LEU A 65 19.12 0.54 3.63
N PRO A 66 18.83 -0.16 2.53
CA PRO A 66 19.80 -1.02 1.88
C PRO A 66 21.10 -0.25 1.59
N ILE A 67 22.25 -0.91 1.81
CA ILE A 67 23.58 -0.31 1.67
C ILE A 67 23.77 0.43 0.32
N PRO A 68 23.31 -0.11 -0.83
CA PRO A 68 23.46 0.60 -2.11
C PRO A 68 22.73 1.94 -2.17
N LEU A 69 21.58 2.06 -1.50
CA LEU A 69 20.81 3.31 -1.47
C LEU A 69 21.39 4.29 -0.46
N ALA A 70 21.80 3.81 0.72
CA ALA A 70 22.44 4.63 1.74
C ALA A 70 23.71 5.33 1.22
N ARG A 71 24.53 4.62 0.44
CA ARG A 71 25.75 5.17 -0.17
C ARG A 71 25.51 6.25 -1.22
N LYS A 72 24.32 6.32 -1.80
CA LYS A 72 23.98 7.37 -2.78
C LYS A 72 23.71 8.72 -2.10
N HIS A 73 23.46 8.74 -0.79
CA HIS A 73 23.10 9.95 -0.04
C HIS A 73 21.93 10.75 -0.65
N ALA A 74 21.11 10.12 -1.51
CA ALA A 74 19.99 10.74 -2.21
C ALA A 74 18.66 10.59 -1.46
N ILE A 75 18.64 9.81 -0.38
CA ILE A 75 17.47 9.56 0.45
C ILE A 75 17.79 10.03 1.85
N LEU A 76 17.00 10.99 2.34
CA LEU A 76 17.01 11.36 3.73
C LEU A 76 16.16 10.35 4.51
N ASN A 77 16.79 9.59 5.41
CA ASN A 77 16.10 8.59 6.23
C ASN A 77 16.24 8.96 7.70
N ILE A 78 15.12 9.37 8.31
CA ILE A 78 15.09 9.88 9.68
C ILE A 78 14.99 8.71 10.65
N GLU A 79 15.88 8.67 11.62
CA GLU A 79 16.02 7.64 12.65
C GLU A 79 15.03 7.85 13.81
N ASN A 80 13.73 7.83 13.49
CA ASN A 80 12.68 7.93 14.51
C ASN A 80 12.48 6.60 15.25
N LYS A 81 12.03 6.67 16.51
CA LYS A 81 11.74 5.51 17.37
C LYS A 81 10.24 5.20 17.50
N ASP A 82 9.39 6.12 17.07
CA ASP A 82 7.93 6.02 17.10
C ASP A 82 7.36 5.51 15.76
N ASN A 83 6.04 5.35 15.66
CA ASN A 83 5.36 4.94 14.41
C ASN A 83 5.01 6.14 13.50
N LYS A 84 5.82 7.20 13.52
CA LYS A 84 5.51 8.52 12.93
C LYS A 84 6.46 8.88 11.79
N CYS A 85 7.07 7.90 11.12
CA CYS A 85 8.07 8.16 10.08
C CYS A 85 7.52 9.05 8.94
N PHE A 86 6.23 8.93 8.61
CA PHE A 86 5.57 9.80 7.64
C PHE A 86 5.65 11.27 8.05
N SER A 87 5.28 11.58 9.30
CA SER A 87 5.29 12.96 9.81
C SER A 87 6.70 13.54 9.83
N TRP A 88 7.67 12.76 10.29
CA TRP A 88 9.07 13.17 10.30
C TRP A 88 9.58 13.44 8.89
N SER A 89 9.26 12.59 7.91
CA SER A 89 9.64 12.79 6.51
C SER A 89 9.05 14.07 5.91
N VAL A 90 7.78 14.38 6.21
CA VAL A 90 7.15 15.63 5.75
C VAL A 90 7.83 16.84 6.40
N ILE A 91 8.06 16.81 7.72
CA ILE A 91 8.74 17.91 8.41
C ILE A 91 10.13 18.16 7.84
N ALA A 92 10.92 17.11 7.59
CA ALA A 92 12.26 17.27 7.02
C ALA A 92 12.27 17.76 5.57
N ALA A 93 11.18 17.58 4.84
CA ALA A 93 11.02 18.15 3.50
C ALA A 93 10.67 19.65 3.55
N VAL A 94 9.95 20.10 4.60
CA VAL A 94 9.47 21.48 4.73
C VAL A 94 10.46 22.38 5.48
N PHE A 95 11.16 21.84 6.48
CA PHE A 95 12.04 22.61 7.36
C PHE A 95 13.50 22.17 7.23
N PRO A 96 14.45 23.13 7.22
CA PRO A 96 15.86 22.79 7.23
C PRO A 96 16.24 22.15 8.57
N ALA A 97 17.16 21.18 8.54
CA ALA A 97 17.71 20.57 9.74
C ALA A 97 18.58 21.58 10.51
N ALA A 98 18.35 21.70 11.81
CA ALA A 98 19.20 22.49 12.71
C ALA A 98 20.52 21.77 13.08
N GLY A 99 20.57 20.45 12.87
CA GLY A 99 21.68 19.59 13.23
C GLY A 99 21.85 18.44 12.24
N ASN A 100 22.05 17.22 12.75
CA ASN A 100 22.15 16.04 11.91
C ASN A 100 20.80 15.76 11.21
N PRO A 101 20.70 15.85 9.87
CA PRO A 101 19.43 15.69 9.16
C PRO A 101 18.74 14.34 9.38
N THR A 102 19.47 13.29 9.80
CA THR A 102 18.86 11.97 10.09
C THR A 102 18.21 11.88 11.46
N LYS A 103 18.37 12.89 12.33
CA LYS A 103 17.84 12.86 13.70
C LYS A 103 16.53 13.63 13.79
N PRO A 104 15.45 13.05 14.36
CA PRO A 104 14.21 13.77 14.62
C PRO A 104 14.40 15.07 15.41
N GLU A 105 15.34 15.06 16.37
CA GLU A 105 15.72 16.20 17.23
C GLU A 105 16.24 17.42 16.45
N SER A 106 16.66 17.23 15.18
CA SER A 106 17.12 18.33 14.32
C SER A 106 15.98 19.13 13.69
N TYR A 107 14.73 18.76 13.98
CA TYR A 107 13.53 19.37 13.41
C TYR A 107 12.56 19.80 14.50
N PRO A 108 11.68 20.78 14.21
CA PRO A 108 10.59 21.11 15.11
C PRO A 108 9.63 19.92 15.31
N PRO A 109 8.89 19.87 16.43
CA PRO A 109 7.87 18.86 16.66
C PRO A 109 6.85 18.82 15.53
N TYR A 110 6.58 17.64 14.98
CA TYR A 110 5.68 17.49 13.82
C TYR A 110 4.22 17.79 14.15
N ASP A 111 3.82 17.55 15.40
CA ASP A 111 2.44 17.62 15.90
C ASP A 111 1.97 19.06 16.14
N THR A 112 2.90 20.01 16.27
CA THR A 112 2.57 21.43 16.37
C THR A 112 2.40 22.10 15.01
N LEU A 113 2.93 21.47 13.94
CA LEU A 113 3.02 22.05 12.60
C LEU A 113 2.12 21.35 11.57
N LEU A 114 1.77 20.09 11.80
CA LEU A 114 0.96 19.29 10.89
C LEU A 114 -0.35 18.87 11.56
N ASN A 115 -1.44 18.99 10.83
CA ASN A 115 -2.76 18.54 11.24
C ASN A 115 -2.98 17.07 10.86
N PHE A 116 -3.24 16.24 11.87
CA PHE A 116 -3.55 14.80 11.73
C PHE A 116 -4.96 14.46 12.24
N GLU A 117 -5.90 15.41 12.24
CA GLU A 117 -7.24 15.19 12.77
C GLU A 117 -7.96 14.01 12.09
N GLY A 118 -8.31 13.01 12.90
CA GLY A 118 -8.92 11.76 12.44
C GLY A 118 -8.02 10.96 11.48
N ILE A 119 -6.70 11.06 11.63
CA ILE A 119 -5.71 10.20 11.00
C ILE A 119 -4.98 9.43 12.08
N ASP A 120 -5.12 8.11 12.05
CA ASP A 120 -4.42 7.23 12.97
C ASP A 120 -3.01 6.93 12.48
N PHE A 121 -2.14 6.64 13.43
CA PHE A 121 -0.80 6.16 13.13
C PHE A 121 -0.67 4.66 13.37
N PRO A 122 0.12 3.95 12.54
CA PRO A 122 0.88 4.49 11.40
C PRO A 122 0.01 4.96 10.23
N MET A 123 0.49 5.98 9.51
CA MET A 123 -0.19 6.57 8.36
C MET A 123 -0.49 5.50 7.30
N LYS A 124 -1.76 5.39 6.89
CA LYS A 124 -2.20 4.48 5.83
C LYS A 124 -2.26 5.23 4.50
N LEU A 125 -1.99 4.54 3.40
CA LEU A 125 -2.03 5.14 2.05
C LEU A 125 -3.36 5.83 1.73
N LYS A 126 -4.48 5.26 2.18
CA LYS A 126 -5.82 5.83 1.99
C LYS A 126 -6.02 7.18 2.69
N ASP A 127 -5.28 7.43 3.78
CA ASP A 127 -5.43 8.63 4.61
C ASP A 127 -4.52 9.78 4.11
N ILE A 128 -3.66 9.53 3.12
CA ILE A 128 -2.78 10.55 2.53
C ILE A 128 -3.60 11.68 1.91
N LYS A 129 -4.63 11.38 1.11
CA LYS A 129 -5.48 12.43 0.51
C LYS A 129 -6.11 13.35 1.56
N LYS A 130 -6.50 12.76 2.70
CA LYS A 130 -7.04 13.52 3.83
C LYS A 130 -5.95 14.41 4.44
N PHE A 131 -4.76 13.86 4.68
CA PHE A 131 -3.61 14.62 5.15
C PHE A 131 -3.27 15.80 4.22
N GLU A 132 -3.21 15.57 2.91
CA GLU A 132 -2.91 16.60 1.91
C GLU A 132 -3.91 17.75 1.99
N THR A 133 -5.20 17.42 2.12
CA THR A 133 -6.28 18.42 2.26
C THR A 133 -6.18 19.20 3.56
N LEU A 134 -5.87 18.53 4.68
CA LEU A 134 -5.76 19.17 6.00
C LEU A 134 -4.57 20.13 6.12
N ASN A 135 -3.50 19.90 5.37
CA ASN A 135 -2.25 20.63 5.50
C ASN A 135 -1.92 21.49 4.27
N ASN A 136 -2.69 21.38 3.19
CA ASN A 136 -2.39 22.00 1.90
C ASN A 136 -0.97 21.65 1.39
N ILE A 137 -0.59 20.37 1.53
CA ILE A 137 0.70 19.82 1.10
C ILE A 137 0.42 18.68 0.13
N SER A 138 1.12 18.64 -1.01
CA SER A 138 1.05 17.51 -1.94
C SER A 138 2.13 16.48 -1.63
N VAL A 139 1.76 15.20 -1.56
CA VAL A 139 2.65 14.09 -1.19
C VAL A 139 2.67 13.05 -2.32
N ASN A 140 3.84 12.87 -2.91
CA ASN A 140 4.06 11.82 -3.90
C ASN A 140 4.60 10.56 -3.24
N VAL A 141 3.87 9.45 -3.36
CA VAL A 141 4.30 8.14 -2.88
C VAL A 141 4.78 7.29 -4.04
N TYR A 142 6.05 6.90 -4.00
CA TYR A 142 6.63 5.93 -4.93
C TYR A 142 6.63 4.55 -4.28
N MET A 143 5.90 3.62 -4.87
CA MET A 143 5.95 2.21 -4.52
C MET A 143 6.98 1.54 -5.43
N GLY A 144 8.04 0.99 -4.83
CA GLY A 144 9.10 0.26 -5.51
C GLY A 144 8.94 -1.25 -5.40
#